data_AF-A0A535DPP1-F1
#
_entry.id   AF-A0A535DPP1-F1
#
_cell.length_a   1.000
_cell.length_b   1.000
_cell.length_c   1.000
_cell.angle_alpha   90.00
_cell.angle_beta   90.00
_cell.angle_gamma   90.00
#
_symmetry.space_group_name_H-M   'P 1'
#
loop_
_entity.id
_entity.type
_entity.pdbx_description
1 polymer ?
#
loop_
_entity_poly.entity_id
_entity_poly.type
_entity_poly.pdbx_seq_one_letter_code
_entity_poly.pdbx_strand_id
1 'polypeptide(L)'
;MTPSLFGRTGEVDQAIVRADTGSNVDQVATDIRQQVGTDKVDVTTDQSVIDRITAPLSDARDSSRIGTIVALIASGAIILFSIGIVARQRIKEIGILKAVGASNWHVIGQFGVETAGISIVAALIGALATFPLAQKVADGLLSSPSTGGNGGRGQALLAGATRTGGLLGSVNIAVSPEVFLYALAIAIGLAIVATVVPAWYVGRVRPAEVLRHE
;
A
#
# COMPACT_ATOMS: atom_id res chain seq x y z
N MET A 1 -31.85 33.23 -6.04
CA MET A 1 -33.32 33.19 -6.14
C MET A 1 -33.77 31.83 -5.65
N THR A 2 -34.29 31.74 -4.43
CA THR A 2 -34.80 30.50 -3.84
C THR A 2 -36.19 30.20 -4.40
N PRO A 3 -36.47 28.99 -4.91
CA PRO A 3 -37.81 28.62 -5.35
C PRO A 3 -38.70 28.38 -4.12
N SER A 4 -39.80 29.13 -3.99
CA SER A 4 -40.88 28.82 -3.04
C SER A 4 -41.76 27.73 -3.64
N LEU A 5 -41.77 26.55 -3.03
CA LEU A 5 -42.60 25.41 -3.44
C LEU A 5 -44.03 25.52 -2.89
N PHE A 6 -44.25 26.29 -1.83
CA PHE A 6 -45.56 26.41 -1.16
C PHE A 6 -46.19 27.81 -1.20
N GLY A 7 -45.63 28.76 -1.95
CA GLY A 7 -46.26 30.05 -2.22
C GLY A 7 -46.49 30.93 -0.98
N ARG A 8 -45.77 30.69 0.13
CA ARG A 8 -45.79 31.55 1.32
C ARG A 8 -44.72 32.63 1.21
N THR A 9 -45.15 33.87 1.14
CA THR A 9 -44.27 35.03 0.98
C THR A 9 -43.48 35.27 2.27
N GLY A 10 -42.17 35.04 2.23
CA GLY A 10 -41.24 35.34 3.34
C GLY A 10 -40.68 34.13 4.09
N GLU A 11 -41.07 32.90 3.75
CA GLU A 11 -40.52 31.67 4.35
C GLU A 11 -39.53 30.98 3.38
N VAL A 12 -38.44 30.42 3.92
CA VAL A 12 -37.46 29.65 3.17
C VAL A 12 -37.88 28.18 3.18
N ASP A 13 -38.37 27.67 2.05
CA ASP A 13 -38.83 26.27 1.94
C ASP A 13 -37.67 25.26 1.92
N GLN A 14 -36.51 25.63 1.36
CA GLN A 14 -35.36 24.73 1.26
C GLN A 14 -34.04 25.51 1.17
N ALA A 15 -33.04 25.09 1.95
CA ALA A 15 -31.66 25.54 1.86
C ALA A 15 -30.73 24.34 1.71
N ILE A 16 -29.90 24.34 0.66
CA ILE A 16 -28.91 23.29 0.42
C ILE A 16 -27.56 23.79 0.94
N VAL A 17 -27.03 23.11 1.95
CA VAL A 17 -25.71 23.41 2.52
C VAL A 17 -24.73 22.32 2.09
N ARG A 18 -23.59 22.71 1.52
CA ARG A 18 -22.50 21.80 1.18
C ARG A 18 -21.43 21.87 2.26
N ALA A 19 -21.10 20.73 2.84
CA ALA A 19 -19.95 20.62 3.74
C ALA A 19 -18.66 20.39 2.94
N ASP A 20 -17.53 20.89 3.45
CA ASP A 20 -16.22 20.78 2.80
C ASP A 20 -15.69 19.34 2.73
N THR A 21 -16.16 18.45 3.62
CA THR A 21 -15.71 17.06 3.69
C THR A 21 -16.85 16.14 4.09
N GLY A 22 -16.92 14.95 3.47
CA GLY A 22 -17.99 13.96 3.72
C GLY A 22 -18.08 13.49 5.18
N SER A 23 -16.99 13.55 5.94
CA SER A 23 -16.95 13.23 7.38
C SER A 23 -17.51 14.33 8.28
N ASN A 24 -17.61 15.56 7.78
CA ASN A 24 -18.06 16.73 8.54
C ASN A 24 -19.56 17.00 8.39
N VAL A 25 -20.25 16.25 7.53
CA VAL A 25 -21.66 16.46 7.24
C VAL A 25 -22.51 16.28 8.50
N ASP A 26 -22.16 15.33 9.37
CA ASP A 26 -22.87 15.06 10.64
C ASP A 26 -22.69 16.17 11.66
N GLN A 27 -21.47 16.72 11.74
CA GLN A 27 -21.15 17.84 12.64
C GLN A 27 -21.86 19.11 12.17
N VAL A 28 -21.79 19.41 10.87
CA VAL A 28 -22.49 20.54 10.27
C VAL A 28 -24.01 20.41 10.42
N ALA A 29 -24.57 19.21 10.24
CA ALA A 29 -26.00 18.96 10.46
C ALA A 29 -26.40 19.15 11.94
N THR A 30 -25.52 18.78 12.88
CA THR A 30 -25.76 18.96 14.32
C THR A 30 -25.67 20.42 14.74
N ASP A 31 -24.68 21.16 14.24
CA ASP A 31 -24.49 22.59 14.50
C ASP A 31 -25.65 23.42 13.95
N ILE A 32 -26.16 23.09 12.76
CA ILE A 32 -27.33 23.75 12.17
C ILE A 32 -28.59 23.47 13.00
N ARG A 33 -28.78 22.23 13.49
CA ARG A 33 -29.91 21.89 14.37
C ARG A 33 -29.84 22.65 15.70
N GLN A 34 -28.64 22.86 16.25
CA GLN A 34 -28.46 23.64 17.49
C GLN A 34 -28.67 25.14 17.31
N GLN A 35 -28.20 25.74 16.21
CA GLN A 35 -28.33 27.19 15.98
C GLN A 35 -29.73 27.61 15.50
N VAL A 36 -30.40 26.78 14.71
CA VAL A 36 -31.69 27.14 14.08
C VAL A 36 -32.89 26.63 14.88
N GLY A 37 -32.67 25.66 15.78
CA GLY A 37 -33.70 25.05 16.62
C GLY A 37 -34.45 23.93 15.89
N THR A 38 -34.59 22.79 16.56
CA THR A 38 -35.22 21.56 16.03
C THR A 38 -36.70 21.69 15.68
N ASP A 39 -37.36 22.77 16.11
CA ASP A 39 -38.80 22.96 15.93
C ASP A 39 -39.17 23.68 14.62
N LYS A 40 -38.18 24.17 13.85
CA LYS A 40 -38.40 24.97 12.63
C LYS A 40 -37.80 24.41 11.35
N VAL A 41 -36.86 23.45 11.42
CA VAL A 41 -36.14 22.94 10.25
C VAL A 41 -35.94 21.43 10.35
N ASP A 42 -36.37 20.69 9.33
CA ASP A 42 -36.05 19.27 9.15
C ASP A 42 -34.74 19.14 8.35
N VAL A 43 -33.67 18.74 9.04
CA VAL A 43 -32.35 18.52 8.42
C VAL A 43 -32.24 17.05 8.06
N THR A 44 -32.66 16.71 6.85
CA THR A 44 -32.40 15.39 6.25
C THR A 44 -30.99 15.37 5.70
N THR A 45 -30.20 14.39 6.13
CA THR A 45 -28.82 14.20 5.67
C THR A 45 -28.73 12.90 4.89
N ASP A 46 -28.22 12.97 3.66
CA ASP A 46 -28.04 11.80 2.80
C ASP A 46 -26.74 11.04 3.13
N GLN A 47 -26.51 10.69 4.42
CA GLN A 47 -25.32 9.92 4.81
C GLN A 47 -25.22 8.59 4.06
N SER A 48 -26.37 7.98 3.73
CA SER A 48 -26.43 6.71 3.00
C SER A 48 -25.81 6.75 1.59
N VAL A 49 -25.66 7.92 0.98
CA VAL A 49 -24.98 8.10 -0.31
C VAL A 49 -23.48 8.31 -0.12
N ILE A 50 -23.07 9.03 0.93
CA ILE A 50 -21.66 9.22 1.29
C ILE A 50 -21.03 7.88 1.68
N ASP A 51 -21.72 7.08 2.50
CA ASP A 51 -21.24 5.76 2.94
C ASP A 51 -21.06 4.78 1.77
N ARG A 52 -21.91 4.86 0.73
CA ARG A 52 -21.78 4.03 -0.48
C ARG A 52 -20.58 4.38 -1.34
N ILE A 53 -20.02 5.59 -1.18
CA ILE A 53 -18.82 6.04 -1.89
C ILE A 53 -17.58 5.82 -1.04
N THR A 54 -17.65 6.05 0.27
CA THR A 54 -16.49 5.98 1.18
C THR A 54 -16.18 4.56 1.65
N ALA A 55 -17.18 3.71 1.91
CA ALA A 55 -16.95 2.37 2.45
C ALA A 55 -16.12 1.47 1.52
N PRO A 56 -16.38 1.41 0.20
CA PRO A 56 -15.52 0.63 -0.71
C PRO A 56 -14.10 1.18 -0.81
N LEU A 57 -13.92 2.50 -0.64
CA LEU A 57 -12.60 3.15 -0.69
C LEU A 57 -11.79 2.89 0.58
N SER A 58 -12.43 2.86 1.75
CA SER A 58 -11.77 2.45 3.00
C SER A 58 -11.39 0.98 2.97
N ASP A 59 -12.28 0.11 2.51
CA ASP A 59 -12.02 -1.33 2.42
C ASP A 59 -10.87 -1.63 1.44
N ALA A 60 -10.85 -0.96 0.28
CA ALA A 60 -9.77 -1.08 -0.69
C ALA A 60 -8.43 -0.57 -0.13
N ARG A 61 -8.44 0.55 0.61
CA ARG A 61 -7.25 1.10 1.27
C ARG A 61 -6.70 0.13 2.31
N ASP A 62 -7.56 -0.42 3.17
CA ASP A 62 -7.15 -1.32 4.25
C ASP A 62 -6.64 -2.65 3.71
N SER A 63 -7.31 -3.22 2.71
CA SER A 63 -6.85 -4.43 2.01
C SER A 63 -5.49 -4.21 1.35
N SER A 64 -5.30 -3.09 0.65
CA SER A 64 -4.02 -2.73 0.01
C SER A 64 -2.89 -2.57 1.04
N ARG A 65 -3.17 -1.94 2.19
CA ARG A 65 -2.19 -1.74 3.26
C ARG A 65 -1.73 -3.07 3.86
N ILE A 66 -2.68 -3.95 4.19
CA ILE A 66 -2.38 -5.28 4.74
C ILE A 66 -1.59 -6.11 3.73
N GLY A 67 -2.00 -6.12 2.47
CA GLY A 67 -1.30 -6.83 1.39
C GLY A 67 0.15 -6.37 1.24
N THR A 68 0.39 -5.06 1.30
CA THR A 68 1.73 -4.48 1.22
C THR A 68 2.60 -4.91 2.41
N ILE A 69 2.08 -4.87 3.64
CA ILE A 69 2.82 -5.28 4.84
C ILE A 69 3.21 -6.76 4.77
N VAL A 70 2.26 -7.64 4.39
CA VAL A 70 2.52 -9.07 4.27
C VAL A 70 3.57 -9.36 3.20
N ALA A 71 3.49 -8.69 2.05
CA ALA A 71 4.47 -8.83 0.97
C ALA A 71 5.88 -8.37 1.40
N LEU A 72 5.98 -7.27 2.16
CA LEU A 72 7.26 -6.79 2.69
C LEU A 72 7.89 -7.77 3.69
N ILE A 73 7.08 -8.35 4.60
CA ILE A 73 7.57 -9.34 5.55
C ILE A 73 8.02 -10.62 4.83
N ALA A 74 7.20 -11.11 3.89
CA ALA A 74 7.51 -12.31 3.12
C ALA A 74 8.78 -12.15 2.29
N SER A 75 8.92 -11.03 1.58
CA SER A 75 10.14 -10.73 0.80
C SER A 75 11.37 -10.60 1.70
N GLY A 76 11.27 -9.88 2.83
CA GLY A 76 12.37 -9.77 3.80
C GLY A 76 12.81 -11.13 4.33
N ALA A 77 11.86 -12.01 4.68
CA ALA A 77 12.15 -13.37 5.13
C ALA A 77 12.84 -14.20 4.02
N ILE A 78 12.35 -14.16 2.79
CA ILE A 78 12.95 -14.88 1.65
C ILE A 78 14.39 -14.43 1.42
N ILE A 79 14.65 -13.11 1.42
CA ILE A 79 15.99 -12.56 1.21
C ILE A 79 16.91 -13.00 2.36
N LEU A 80 16.45 -12.89 3.62
CA LEU A 80 17.20 -13.34 4.79
C LEU A 80 17.58 -14.82 4.72
N PHE A 81 16.64 -15.69 4.33
CA PHE A 81 16.91 -17.12 4.17
C PHE A 81 17.90 -17.39 3.05
N SER A 82 17.72 -16.74 1.90
CA SER A 82 18.59 -16.91 0.72
C SER A 82 20.04 -16.51 1.03
N ILE A 83 20.25 -15.30 1.56
CA ILE A 83 21.58 -14.82 1.96
C ILE A 83 22.14 -15.68 3.09
N GLY A 84 21.31 -16.13 4.02
CA GLY A 84 21.72 -17.01 5.12
C GLY A 84 22.32 -18.33 4.64
N ILE A 85 21.78 -18.93 3.58
CA ILE A 85 22.33 -20.16 2.98
C ILE A 85 23.69 -19.86 2.33
N VAL A 86 23.78 -18.81 1.51
CA VAL A 86 25.04 -18.43 0.84
C VAL A 86 26.14 -18.10 1.83
N ALA A 87 25.81 -17.37 2.91
CA ALA A 87 26.75 -17.04 3.96
C ALA A 87 27.26 -18.29 4.70
N ARG A 88 26.39 -19.30 4.91
CA ARG A 88 26.77 -20.57 5.54
C ARG A 88 27.74 -21.39 4.68
N GLN A 89 27.56 -21.39 3.36
CA GLN A 89 28.46 -22.10 2.44
C GLN A 89 29.89 -21.59 2.52
N ARG A 90 30.09 -20.30 2.87
CA ARG A 90 31.41 -19.65 2.96
C ARG A 90 31.98 -19.59 4.39
N ILE A 91 31.37 -20.27 5.37
CA ILE A 91 31.85 -20.26 6.78
C ILE A 91 33.31 -20.75 6.89
N LYS A 92 33.70 -21.77 6.13
CA LYS A 92 35.08 -22.30 6.12
C LYS A 92 36.09 -21.25 5.64
N GLU A 93 35.79 -20.60 4.52
CA GLU A 93 36.62 -19.53 3.95
C GLU A 93 36.81 -18.37 4.95
N ILE A 94 35.71 -17.95 5.59
CA ILE A 94 35.72 -16.87 6.59
C ILE A 94 36.48 -17.29 7.86
N GLY A 95 36.38 -18.55 8.27
CA GLY A 95 37.16 -19.12 9.36
C GLY A 95 38.67 -19.08 9.12
N ILE A 96 39.10 -19.40 7.89
CA ILE A 96 40.51 -19.32 7.46
C ILE A 96 40.97 -17.86 7.42
N LEU A 97 40.19 -16.96 6.82
CA LEU A 97 40.47 -15.52 6.79
C LEU A 97 40.64 -14.92 8.20
N LYS A 98 39.78 -15.30 9.14
CA LYS A 98 39.87 -14.87 10.53
C LYS A 98 41.07 -15.47 11.27
N ALA A 99 41.50 -16.68 10.93
CA ALA A 99 42.72 -17.28 11.49
C ALA A 99 44.00 -16.53 11.08
N VAL A 100 43.97 -15.87 9.91
CA VAL A 100 45.06 -14.99 9.41
C VAL A 100 44.94 -13.54 9.94
N GLY A 101 43.88 -13.23 10.71
CA GLY A 101 43.71 -11.93 11.37
C GLY A 101 42.68 -10.99 10.74
N ALA A 102 41.85 -11.46 9.79
CA ALA A 102 40.80 -10.62 9.20
C ALA A 102 39.73 -10.22 10.23
N SER A 103 39.30 -8.95 10.20
CA SER A 103 38.24 -8.45 11.07
C SER A 103 36.84 -8.77 10.52
N ASN A 104 35.86 -9.00 11.41
CA ASN A 104 34.48 -9.32 11.04
C ASN A 104 33.81 -8.23 10.16
N TRP A 105 34.30 -6.99 10.24
CA TRP A 105 33.81 -5.85 9.46
C TRP A 105 34.16 -5.93 7.97
N HIS A 106 35.28 -6.54 7.60
CA HIS A 106 35.62 -6.74 6.19
C HIS A 106 34.63 -7.67 5.49
N VAL A 107 34.18 -8.71 6.19
CA VAL A 107 33.19 -9.66 5.68
C VAL A 107 31.84 -8.96 5.47
N ILE A 108 31.37 -8.18 6.44
CA ILE A 108 30.12 -7.42 6.34
C ILE A 108 30.20 -6.40 5.19
N GLY A 109 31.32 -5.69 5.05
CA GLY A 109 31.52 -4.70 3.98
C GLY A 109 31.49 -5.33 2.59
N GLN A 110 32.19 -6.44 2.38
CA GLN A 110 32.21 -7.14 1.09
C GLN A 110 30.81 -7.62 0.67
N PHE A 111 30.10 -8.30 1.57
CA PHE A 111 28.72 -8.73 1.30
C PHE A 111 27.78 -7.54 1.10
N GLY A 112 27.97 -6.45 1.84
CA GLY A 112 27.18 -5.23 1.72
C GLY A 112 27.28 -4.60 0.33
N VAL A 113 28.50 -4.46 -0.20
CA VAL A 113 28.74 -3.90 -1.54
C VAL A 113 28.17 -4.81 -2.63
N GLU A 114 28.36 -6.13 -2.52
CA GLU A 114 27.79 -7.10 -3.46
C GLU A 114 26.26 -7.02 -3.48
N THR A 115 25.64 -7.00 -2.31
CA THR A 115 24.18 -6.90 -2.18
C THR A 115 23.68 -5.56 -2.74
N ALA A 116 24.36 -4.45 -2.45
CA ALA A 116 23.98 -3.14 -2.97
C ALA A 116 23.97 -3.11 -4.50
N GLY A 117 24.97 -3.71 -5.16
CA GLY A 117 25.00 -3.84 -6.61
C GLY A 117 23.81 -4.63 -7.16
N ILE A 118 23.50 -5.78 -6.54
CA ILE A 118 22.36 -6.62 -6.93
C ILE A 118 21.03 -5.88 -6.71
N SER A 119 20.88 -5.15 -5.61
CA SER A 119 19.68 -4.38 -5.29
C SER A 119 19.39 -3.27 -6.29
N ILE A 120 20.41 -2.58 -6.80
CA ILE A 120 20.24 -1.54 -7.82
C ILE A 120 19.69 -2.16 -9.11
N VAL A 121 20.29 -3.28 -9.56
CA VAL A 121 19.83 -3.97 -10.78
C VAL A 121 18.42 -4.52 -10.60
N ALA A 122 18.12 -5.12 -9.44
CA ALA A 122 16.80 -5.63 -9.11
C ALA A 122 15.75 -4.51 -9.07
N ALA A 123 16.09 -3.33 -8.53
CA ALA A 123 15.18 -2.19 -8.48
C ALA A 123 14.86 -1.65 -9.88
N LEU A 124 15.84 -1.59 -10.77
CA LEU A 124 15.62 -1.18 -12.17
C LEU A 124 14.70 -2.17 -12.91
N ILE A 125 14.96 -3.47 -12.78
CA ILE A 125 14.12 -4.50 -13.39
C ILE A 125 12.71 -4.47 -12.81
N GLY A 126 12.60 -4.32 -11.49
CA GLY A 126 11.32 -4.19 -10.79
C GLY A 126 10.52 -2.98 -11.29
N ALA A 127 11.15 -1.81 -11.39
CA ALA A 127 10.55 -0.60 -11.93
C ALA A 127 9.89 -0.82 -13.30
N LEU A 128 10.67 -1.40 -14.21
CA LEU A 128 10.28 -1.66 -15.59
C LEU A 128 9.14 -2.69 -15.67
N ALA A 129 9.16 -3.69 -14.80
CA ALA A 129 8.11 -4.71 -14.74
C ALA A 129 6.81 -4.20 -14.07
N THR A 130 6.91 -3.32 -13.08
CA THR A 130 5.76 -2.81 -12.32
C THR A 130 4.84 -1.97 -13.19
N PHE A 131 5.37 -1.12 -14.08
CA PHE A 131 4.54 -0.22 -14.90
C PHE A 131 3.48 -0.96 -15.76
N PRO A 132 3.85 -1.92 -16.64
CA PRO A 132 2.86 -2.66 -17.43
C PRO A 132 1.99 -3.59 -16.57
N LEU A 133 2.52 -4.11 -15.47
CA LEU A 133 1.75 -4.95 -14.56
C LEU A 133 0.66 -4.15 -13.84
N ALA A 134 0.98 -2.93 -13.39
CA ALA A 134 0.02 -2.04 -12.74
C ALA A 134 -1.13 -1.71 -13.69
N GLN A 135 -0.83 -1.39 -14.96
CA GLN A 135 -1.86 -1.15 -15.98
C GLN A 135 -2.77 -2.37 -16.18
N LYS A 136 -2.21 -3.57 -16.32
CA LYS A 136 -2.99 -4.81 -16.45
C LYS A 136 -3.86 -5.10 -15.24
N VAL A 137 -3.37 -4.82 -14.03
CA VAL A 137 -4.17 -4.97 -12.80
C VAL A 137 -5.31 -3.94 -12.78
N ALA A 138 -5.07 -2.70 -13.20
CA ALA A 138 -6.11 -1.68 -13.33
C ALA A 138 -7.23 -2.15 -14.27
N ASP A 139 -6.86 -2.63 -15.46
CA ASP A 139 -7.80 -3.12 -16.47
C ASP A 139 -8.54 -4.36 -15.97
N GLY A 140 -7.86 -5.25 -15.24
CA GLY A 140 -8.44 -6.42 -14.58
C GLY A 140 -9.50 -6.07 -13.53
N LEU A 141 -9.26 -5.01 -12.75
CA LEU A 141 -10.20 -4.51 -11.74
C LEU A 141 -11.39 -3.76 -12.37
N LEU A 142 -11.19 -3.07 -13.51
CA LEU A 142 -12.28 -2.43 -14.25
C LEU A 142 -13.18 -3.45 -14.97
N SER A 143 -12.57 -4.54 -15.47
CA SER A 143 -13.28 -5.61 -16.19
C SER A 143 -13.96 -6.64 -15.29
N SER A 144 -13.54 -6.70 -14.02
CA SER A 144 -14.11 -7.60 -13.00
C SER A 144 -15.02 -6.81 -12.06
N PRO A 145 -16.36 -6.84 -12.22
CA PRO A 145 -17.24 -6.28 -11.22
C PRO A 145 -16.97 -7.03 -9.91
N SER A 146 -16.60 -6.31 -8.86
CA SER A 146 -16.35 -6.87 -7.53
C SER A 146 -17.60 -7.62 -7.04
N THR A 147 -17.62 -8.93 -7.23
CA THR A 147 -18.66 -9.85 -6.76
C THR A 147 -18.43 -10.15 -5.28
N GLY A 148 -18.60 -9.13 -4.42
CA GLY A 148 -18.39 -9.23 -2.97
C GLY A 148 -19.49 -8.64 -2.10
N GLY A 149 -20.61 -8.20 -2.69
CA GLY A 149 -21.72 -7.55 -1.98
C GLY A 149 -23.07 -8.17 -2.33
N ASN A 150 -23.96 -8.22 -1.34
CA ASN A 150 -25.29 -8.82 -1.44
C ASN A 150 -26.09 -8.21 -2.61
N GLY A 151 -26.52 -9.05 -3.55
CA GLY A 151 -27.01 -8.70 -4.89
C GLY A 151 -28.25 -7.81 -4.93
N GLY A 152 -28.05 -6.50 -4.80
CA GLY A 152 -29.06 -5.48 -5.08
C GLY A 152 -29.10 -5.07 -6.55
N ARG A 153 -30.29 -4.73 -7.06
CA ARG A 153 -30.53 -4.28 -8.46
C ARG A 153 -29.63 -3.11 -8.91
N GLY A 154 -29.13 -2.28 -8.00
CA GLY A 154 -28.18 -1.21 -8.30
C GLY A 154 -26.76 -1.69 -8.67
N GLN A 155 -26.32 -2.83 -8.12
CA GLN A 155 -25.02 -3.43 -8.46
C GLN A 155 -25.05 -4.13 -9.81
N ALA A 156 -26.19 -4.71 -10.21
CA ALA A 156 -26.38 -5.30 -11.54
C ALA A 156 -26.33 -4.23 -12.65
N LEU A 157 -26.86 -3.03 -12.38
CA LEU A 157 -26.76 -1.89 -13.29
C LEU A 157 -25.33 -1.36 -13.40
N LEU A 158 -24.62 -1.22 -12.27
CA LEU A 158 -23.22 -0.76 -12.28
C LEU A 158 -22.30 -1.80 -12.94
N ALA A 159 -22.49 -3.09 -12.66
CA ALA A 159 -21.76 -4.18 -13.31
C ALA A 159 -22.11 -4.33 -14.80
N GLY A 160 -23.34 -4.03 -15.19
CA GLY A 160 -23.74 -3.91 -16.59
C GLY A 160 -23.02 -2.76 -17.28
N ALA A 161 -22.96 -1.60 -16.63
CA ALA A 161 -22.31 -0.39 -17.12
C ALA A 161 -20.77 -0.53 -17.25
N THR A 162 -20.11 -1.28 -16.38
CA THR A 162 -18.67 -1.61 -16.53
C THR A 162 -18.42 -2.66 -17.61
N ARG A 163 -19.32 -3.63 -17.81
CA ARG A 163 -19.18 -4.65 -18.88
C ARG A 163 -19.48 -4.09 -20.27
N THR A 164 -20.39 -3.12 -20.41
CA THR A 164 -20.70 -2.46 -21.69
C THR A 164 -19.83 -1.23 -21.94
N GLY A 165 -18.52 -1.36 -21.74
CA GLY A 165 -17.45 -0.49 -22.26
C GLY A 165 -17.75 1.01 -22.38
N GLY A 166 -17.22 1.82 -21.46
CA GLY A 166 -16.88 3.21 -21.80
C GLY A 166 -17.38 4.33 -20.88
N LEU A 167 -17.99 4.05 -19.72
CA LEU A 167 -18.40 5.13 -18.79
C LEU A 167 -17.33 5.52 -17.76
N LEU A 168 -16.33 4.66 -17.55
CA LEU A 168 -15.11 5.00 -16.80
C LEU A 168 -13.96 4.90 -17.81
N GLY A 169 -13.50 6.04 -18.32
CA GLY A 169 -12.34 6.10 -19.21
C GLY A 169 -11.14 5.38 -18.59
N SER A 170 -10.21 4.91 -19.42
CA SER A 170 -8.95 4.26 -19.00
C SER A 170 -8.36 4.97 -17.79
N VAL A 171 -8.35 4.31 -16.63
CA VAL A 171 -7.70 4.84 -15.44
C VAL A 171 -6.20 4.76 -15.69
N ASN A 172 -5.63 5.89 -16.09
CA ASN A 172 -4.19 5.99 -16.25
C ASN A 172 -3.56 5.97 -14.85
N ILE A 173 -3.06 4.82 -14.42
CA ILE A 173 -2.24 4.71 -13.22
C ILE A 173 -0.93 5.45 -13.50
N ALA A 174 -0.88 6.72 -13.10
CA ALA A 174 0.36 7.47 -13.07
C ALA A 174 1.16 7.00 -11.85
N VAL A 175 2.21 6.22 -12.10
CA VAL A 175 3.20 5.88 -11.07
C VAL A 175 4.02 7.14 -10.80
N SER A 176 3.74 7.80 -9.67
CA SER A 176 4.50 8.99 -9.28
C SER A 176 5.96 8.63 -9.02
N PRO A 177 6.94 9.42 -9.48
CA PRO A 177 8.36 9.22 -9.19
C PRO A 177 8.66 9.13 -7.69
N GLU A 178 7.88 9.81 -6.85
CA GLU A 178 8.05 9.76 -5.39
C GLU A 178 7.79 8.36 -4.81
N VAL A 179 6.76 7.66 -5.31
CA VAL A 179 6.45 6.29 -4.88
C VAL A 179 7.59 5.35 -5.26
N PHE A 180 8.22 5.58 -6.40
CA PHE A 180 9.38 4.81 -6.82
C PHE A 180 10.59 5.04 -5.91
N LEU A 181 10.83 6.28 -5.47
CA LEU A 181 11.88 6.58 -4.50
C LEU A 181 11.64 5.91 -3.15
N TYR A 182 10.39 5.91 -2.65
CA TYR A 182 10.05 5.16 -1.44
C TYR A 182 10.26 3.65 -1.61
N ALA A 183 9.85 3.08 -2.74
CA ALA A 183 10.05 1.66 -3.03
C ALA A 183 11.55 1.29 -3.10
N LEU A 184 12.36 2.13 -3.75
CA LEU A 184 13.81 1.98 -3.82
C LEU A 184 14.45 2.05 -2.43
N ALA A 185 14.06 3.02 -1.61
CA ALA A 185 14.56 3.16 -0.23
C ALA A 185 14.21 1.93 0.62
N ILE A 186 12.99 1.41 0.50
CA ILE A 186 12.56 0.19 1.20
C ILE A 186 13.36 -1.02 0.70
N ALA A 187 13.57 -1.17 -0.61
CA ALA A 187 14.32 -2.28 -1.18
C ALA A 187 15.78 -2.29 -0.70
N ILE A 188 16.45 -1.13 -0.71
CA ILE A 188 17.81 -0.98 -0.20
C ILE A 188 17.85 -1.25 1.32
N GLY A 189 16.88 -0.72 2.07
CA GLY A 189 16.77 -0.97 3.51
C GLY A 189 16.63 -2.45 3.82
N LEU A 190 15.74 -3.16 3.13
CA LEU A 190 15.55 -4.61 3.29
C LEU A 190 16.80 -5.39 2.92
N ALA A 191 17.48 -5.02 1.82
CA ALA A 191 18.72 -5.66 1.41
C ALA A 191 19.82 -5.51 2.47
N ILE A 192 20.01 -4.31 3.01
CA ILE A 192 21.01 -4.06 4.06
C ILE A 192 20.68 -4.88 5.31
N VAL A 193 19.43 -4.82 5.78
CA VAL A 193 18.99 -5.58 6.97
C VAL A 193 19.22 -7.08 6.74
N ALA A 194 18.86 -7.58 5.55
CA ALA A 194 18.99 -8.98 5.21
C ALA A 194 20.45 -9.44 5.08
N THR A 195 21.37 -8.55 4.71
CA THR A 195 22.81 -8.87 4.62
C THR A 195 23.50 -8.80 5.97
N VAL A 196 23.16 -7.81 6.81
CA VAL A 196 23.82 -7.61 8.10
C VAL A 196 23.57 -8.79 9.05
N VAL A 197 22.36 -9.33 9.11
CA VAL A 197 21.99 -10.39 10.06
C VAL A 197 22.82 -11.68 9.86
N PRO A 198 22.88 -12.29 8.66
CA PRO A 198 23.69 -13.48 8.43
C PRO A 198 25.18 -13.19 8.44
N ALA A 199 25.63 -12.05 7.89
CA ALA A 199 27.05 -11.70 7.86
C ALA A 199 27.61 -11.52 9.28
N TRP A 200 26.84 -10.95 10.20
CA TRP A 200 27.21 -10.84 11.60
C TRP A 200 27.24 -12.20 12.31
N TYR A 201 26.26 -13.06 12.03
CA TYR A 201 26.21 -14.42 12.57
C TYR A 201 27.43 -15.24 12.12
N VAL A 202 27.73 -15.26 10.82
CA VAL A 202 28.87 -15.98 10.25
C VAL A 202 30.20 -15.38 10.69
N GLY A 203 30.28 -14.06 10.76
CA GLY A 203 31.46 -13.34 11.28
C GLY A 203 31.78 -13.68 12.73
N ARG A 204 30.85 -14.20 13.53
CA ARG A 204 31.11 -14.63 14.92
C ARG A 204 31.53 -16.08 15.09
N VAL A 205 31.56 -16.87 14.01
CA VAL A 205 31.99 -18.27 14.09
C VAL A 205 33.48 -18.36 14.48
N ARG A 206 33.80 -19.32 15.36
CA ARG A 206 35.15 -19.54 15.89
C ARG A 206 35.97 -20.37 14.91
N PRO A 207 37.17 -19.92 14.48
CA PRO A 207 37.99 -20.65 13.51
C PRO A 207 38.30 -22.10 13.92
N ALA A 208 38.59 -22.32 15.21
CA ALA A 208 38.91 -23.64 15.74
C ALA A 208 37.74 -24.64 15.67
N GLU A 209 36.49 -24.16 15.69
CA GLU A 209 35.30 -25.02 15.62
C GLU A 209 35.04 -25.48 14.18
N VAL A 210 35.31 -24.62 13.21
CA VAL A 210 35.11 -24.93 11.78
C VAL A 210 36.15 -25.91 11.25
N LEU A 211 37.36 -25.91 11.81
CA LEU A 211 38.48 -26.77 11.41
C LEU A 211 38.53 -28.11 12.15
N ARG A 212 37.85 -28.23 13.30
CA ARG A 212 37.84 -29.44 14.14
C ARG A 212 36.78 -30.46 13.70
N HIS A 213 35.81 -30.05 12.89
CA HIS A 213 34.78 -30.94 12.35
C HIS A 213 35.24 -31.51 10.99
N GLU A 214 36.43 -32.09 10.96
CA GLU A 214 36.93 -33.06 9.97
C GLU A 214 37.82 -34.07 10.69
#